data_AF-A0A496TBL5-F1
#
_entry.id   AF-A0A496TBL5-F1
#
_cell.length_a   1.000
_cell.length_b   1.000
_cell.length_c   1.000
_cell.angle_alpha   90.00
_cell.angle_beta   90.00
_cell.angle_gamma   90.00
#
_symmetry.space_group_name_H-M   'P 1'
#
loop_
_entity.id
_entity.type
_entity.pdbx_description
1 polymer ?
#
loop_
_entity_poly.entity_id
_entity_poly.type
_entity_poly.pdbx_seq_one_letter_code
_entity_poly.pdbx_strand_id
1 'polypeptide(L)' 'EENCGLVFRYGNNDELAHCMIKLAKDKGLRETCGRNAERAAFNKYNWENTSQDLLSFYRRLSESG' A
#
# COMPACT_ATOMS: atom_id res chain seq x y z
N GLU A 1 1.76 -2.55 -7.85
CA GLU A 1 1.96 -2.41 -6.39
C GLU A 1 2.93 -1.26 -6.13
N GLU A 2 2.77 -0.54 -5.02
CA GLU A 2 3.51 0.70 -4.73
C GLU A 2 4.92 0.45 -4.15
N ASN A 3 5.33 -0.82 -3.98
CA ASN A 3 6.64 -1.22 -3.42
C ASN A 3 6.93 -0.62 -2.04
N CYS A 4 5.90 -0.57 -1.19
CA CYS A 4 5.97 -0.06 0.19
C CYS A 4 6.57 -1.07 1.19
N GLY A 5 6.85 -2.30 0.75
CA GLY A 5 7.35 -3.37 1.60
C GLY A 5 7.64 -4.64 0.80
N LEU A 6 7.88 -5.74 1.50
CA LEU A 6 8.09 -7.07 0.93
C LEU A 6 6.86 -7.93 1.19
N VAL A 7 6.53 -8.80 0.23
CA VAL A 7 5.42 -9.74 0.32
C VAL A 7 6.00 -11.15 0.51
N PHE A 8 5.37 -11.93 1.38
CA PHE A 8 5.72 -13.33 1.63
C PHE A 8 4.45 -14.17 1.61
N ARG A 9 4.59 -15.48 1.38
CA ARG A 9 3.46 -16.40 1.38
C ARG A 9 2.96 -16.67 2.80
N TYR A 10 1.65 -16.57 3.00
CA TYR A 10 1.02 -16.96 4.28
C TYR A 10 1.36 -18.41 4.64
N GLY A 11 1.74 -18.63 5.91
CA GLY A 11 2.18 -19.92 6.43
C GLY A 11 3.63 -20.27 6.11
N ASN A 12 4.35 -19.47 5.31
CA ASN A 12 5.78 -19.66 5.08
C ASN A 12 6.61 -18.81 6.04
N ASN A 13 6.98 -19.42 7.17
CA ASN A 13 7.78 -18.76 8.22
C ASN A 13 9.20 -18.41 7.75
N ASP A 14 9.79 -19.21 6.86
CA ASP A 14 11.15 -18.98 6.37
C ASP A 14 11.20 -17.75 5.44
N GLU A 15 10.21 -17.60 4.56
CA GLU A 15 10.09 -16.40 3.71
C GLU A 15 9.84 -15.14 4.55
N LEU A 16 9.00 -15.23 5.58
CA LEU A 16 8.78 -14.12 6.51
C LEU A 16 10.09 -13.71 7.20
N ALA A 17 10.81 -14.67 7.77
CA ALA A 17 12.09 -14.43 8.42
C ALA A 17 13.09 -13.80 7.43
N HIS A 18 13.15 -14.30 6.19
CA HIS A 18 14.02 -13.75 5.16
C HIS A 18 13.67 -12.29 4.81
N CYS A 19 12.38 -11.97 4.68
CA CYS A 19 11.92 -10.59 4.44
C CYS A 19 12.31 -9.66 5.59
N MET A 20 12.11 -10.09 6.84
CA MET A 20 12.48 -9.34 8.03
C MET A 20 13.99 -9.09 8.10
N ILE A 21 14.81 -10.12 7.87
CA ILE A 21 16.27 -10.01 7.87
C ILE A 21 16.75 -9.09 6.75
N LYS A 22 16.19 -9.22 5.54
CA LYS A 22 16.52 -8.36 4.40
C LYS A 22 16.24 -6.89 4.71
N LEU A 23 15.05 -6.59 5.21
CA LEU A 23 14.70 -5.24 5.64
C LEU A 23 15.61 -4.77 6.78
N ALA A 24 15.96 -5.60 7.76
CA ALA A 24 16.82 -5.21 8.88
C ALA A 24 18.28 -4.92 8.47
N LYS A 25 18.79 -5.59 7.43
CA LYS A 25 20.18 -5.42 6.96
C LYS A 25 20.33 -4.33 5.90
N ASP A 26 19.33 -4.12 5.04
CA ASP A 26 19.41 -3.16 3.94
C ASP A 26 18.71 -1.83 4.30
N LYS A 27 19.52 -0.83 4.68
CA LYS A 27 19.02 0.53 4.98
C LYS A 27 18.41 1.21 3.76
N GLY A 28 18.99 1.03 2.56
CA GLY A 28 18.50 1.68 1.34
C GLY A 28 17.14 1.15 0.92
N LEU A 29 16.92 -0.16 1.08
CA LEU A 29 15.61 -0.77 0.90
C LEU A 29 14.58 -0.22 1.87
N ARG A 30 14.90 -0.12 3.17
CA ARG A 30 13.98 0.42 4.18
C ARG A 30 13.54 1.85 3.85
N GLU A 31 14.48 2.71 3.52
CA GLU A 31 14.17 4.10 3.17
C GLU A 31 13.33 4.20 1.90
N THR A 32 13.61 3.35 0.91
CA THR A 32 12.84 3.30 -0.34
C THR A 32 11.41 2.86 -0.08
N CYS A 33 11.21 1.79 0.70
CA CYS A 33 9.88 1.34 1.12
C CYS A 33 9.13 2.43 1.90
N GLY A 34 9.80 3.14 2.81
CA GLY A 34 9.21 4.24 3.57
C GLY A 34 8.75 5.40 2.68
N ARG A 35 9.61 5.89 1.78
CA ARG A 35 9.25 6.97 0.82
C ARG A 35 8.10 6.56 -0.09
N ASN A 36 8.10 5.31 -0.55
CA ASN A 36 7.02 4.79 -1.36
C ASN A 36 5.70 4.74 -0.59
N ALA A 37 5.74 4.30 0.68
CA ALA A 37 4.58 4.27 1.56
C ALA A 37 3.99 5.66 1.81
N GLU A 38 4.85 6.63 2.13
CA GLU A 38 4.44 8.03 2.31
C GLU A 38 3.79 8.58 1.03
N ARG A 39 4.43 8.39 -0.13
CA ARG A 39 3.90 8.83 -1.42
C ARG A 39 2.54 8.19 -1.73
N ALA A 40 2.39 6.90 -1.45
CA ALA A 40 1.14 6.18 -1.70
C ALA A 40 0.01 6.64 -0.77
N ALA A 41 0.32 6.85 0.52
CA ALA A 41 -0.63 7.38 1.50
C ALA A 41 -1.11 8.77 1.09
N PHE A 42 -0.19 9.65 0.67
CA PHE A 42 -0.55 11.02 0.30
C PHE A 42 -1.27 11.11 -1.05
N ASN A 43 -0.84 10.36 -2.07
CA ASN A 43 -1.36 10.54 -3.44
C ASN A 43 -2.54 9.64 -3.79
N LYS A 44 -2.71 8.52 -3.11
CA LYS A 44 -3.65 7.48 -3.54
C LYS A 44 -4.61 7.08 -2.44
N TYR A 45 -4.09 6.71 -1.27
CA TYR A 45 -4.89 6.18 -0.16
C TYR A 45 -5.30 7.27 0.84
N ASN A 46 -5.36 8.52 0.40
CA ASN A 46 -5.80 9.64 1.23
C ASN A 46 -7.34 9.70 1.30
N TRP A 47 -7.85 10.42 2.32
CA TRP A 47 -9.29 10.51 2.55
C TRP A 47 -10.03 11.37 1.52
N GLU A 48 -9.35 12.37 0.94
CA GLU A 48 -9.91 13.22 -0.11
C GLU A 48 -10.29 12.37 -1.33
N ASN A 49 -9.33 11.62 -1.88
CA ASN A 49 -9.53 10.69 -3.00
C ASN A 49 -10.58 9.63 -2.67
N THR A 50 -10.49 9.04 -1.47
CA THR A 50 -11.46 8.00 -1.05
C THR A 50 -12.89 8.57 -1.00
N SER A 51 -13.06 9.81 -0.53
CA SER A 51 -14.37 10.46 -0.50
C SER A 51 -14.90 10.76 -1.91
N GLN A 52 -14.02 11.15 -2.83
CA GLN A 52 -14.38 11.39 -4.23
C GLN A 52 -14.84 10.12 -4.93
N ASP A 53 -14.12 9.01 -4.73
CA ASP A 53 -14.49 7.70 -5.25
C ASP A 53 -15.88 7.29 -4.75
N LEU A 54 -16.13 7.47 -3.45
CA LEU A 54 -17.42 7.16 -2.84
C LEU A 54 -18.57 8.03 -3.39
N LEU A 55 -18.36 9.34 -3.53
CA LEU A 55 -19.33 10.25 -4.13
C LEU A 55 -19.63 9.89 -5.59
N SER A 56 -18.60 9.52 -6.36
CA SER A 56 -18.76 9.09 -7.75
C SER A 56 -19.62 7.83 -7.86
N PHE A 57 -19.45 6.89 -6.92
CA PHE A 57 -20.24 5.67 -6.85
C PHE A 57 -21.71 5.97 -6.54
N TYR A 58 -21.98 6.84 -5.56
CA TYR A 58 -23.36 7.24 -5.24
C TYR A 58 -24.06 7.97 -6.39
N ARG A 59 -23.37 8.86 -7.11
CA ARG A 59 -23.92 9.54 -8.30
C ARG A 59 -24.36 8.54 -9.37
N ARG A 60 -23.49 7.57 -9.67
CA ARG A 60 -23.80 6.49 -10.62
C ARG A 60 -25.02 5.68 -10.21
N LEU A 61 -25.16 5.37 -8.93
CA LEU A 61 -26.34 4.66 -8.42
C LEU A 61 -27.61 5.49 -8.56
N SER A 62 -27.55 6.81 -8.30
CA SER A 62 -28.72 7.69 -8.42
C SER A 62 -29.13 7.98 -9.86
N GLU A 63 -28.21 7.95 -10.81
CA GLU A 63 -28.48 8.19 -12.24
C GLU A 63 -28.97 6.93 -12.99
N SER A 64 -28.89 5.76 -12.35
CA SER A 64 -29.29 4.47 -12.94
C SER A 64 -30.70 4.01 -12.54
N GLY A 65 -31.50 4.87 -11.90
CA GLY A 65 -32.90 4.63 -11.53
C GLY A 65 -33.83 5.63 -12.21
#